data_AF-A0A3S0ZGM8-F1
#
_entry.id   AF-A0A3S0ZGM8-F1
#
_cell.length_a   1.000
_cell.length_b   1.000
_cell.length_c   1.000
_cell.angle_alpha   90.00
_cell.angle_beta   90.00
_cell.angle_gamma   90.00
#
_symmetry.space_group_name_H-M   'P 1'
#
loop_
_entity.id
_entity.type
_entity.pdbx_description
1 polymer ?
#
loop_
_entity_poly.entity_id
_entity_poly.type
_entity_poly.pdbx_seq_one_letter_code
_entity_poly.pdbx_strand_id
1 'polypeptide(L)'
;MAEQEQQQEQAAKDVEQVVVDEDEDNPNYKPPAPKAIDDIVNQDADDESLVKYKETLLGQGSKDIIHDANNKLNCIIQKLSLLVEGRDEVSIDLTKPEDDIKKETFTIKEGCKYQIKIYFLVQREIVTGLRYHHKVFRKGIRVDSMSQMMGSYGPKQELQSFTTQQEDAPSGMIMRGDYKIKSSFYDDDKNTYASWEWHLAVKKDW
;
A
#
# COMPACT_ATOMS: atom_id res chain seq x y z
N MET A 1 -13.93 20.08 -8.04
CA MET A 1 -14.85 18.97 -8.38
C MET A 1 -14.36 18.20 -9.59
N ALA A 2 -14.21 18.82 -10.77
CA ALA A 2 -13.71 18.13 -11.97
C ALA A 2 -12.31 17.50 -11.84
N GLU A 3 -11.38 18.12 -11.12
CA GLU A 3 -10.02 17.59 -10.92
C GLU A 3 -9.99 16.34 -10.02
N GLN A 4 -10.79 16.35 -8.94
CA GLN A 4 -10.93 15.20 -8.04
C GLN A 4 -11.65 14.02 -8.72
N GLU A 5 -12.65 14.29 -9.55
CA GLU A 5 -13.32 13.25 -10.35
C GLU A 5 -12.39 12.65 -11.40
N GLN A 6 -11.60 13.46 -12.11
CA GLN A 6 -10.60 12.95 -13.06
C GLN A 6 -9.53 12.11 -12.38
N GLN A 7 -9.13 12.49 -11.17
CA GLN A 7 -8.12 11.76 -10.41
C GLN A 7 -8.65 10.43 -9.86
N GLN A 8 -9.91 10.39 -9.42
CA GLN A 8 -10.59 9.15 -9.06
C GLN A 8 -10.84 8.25 -10.28
N GLU A 9 -11.23 8.81 -11.43
CA GLU A 9 -11.44 8.04 -12.65
C GLU A 9 -10.10 7.48 -13.19
N GLN A 10 -9.02 8.26 -13.11
CA GLN A 10 -7.69 7.80 -13.47
C GLN A 10 -7.18 6.73 -12.50
N ALA A 11 -7.38 6.89 -11.19
CA ALA A 11 -7.06 5.87 -10.20
C ALA A 11 -7.86 4.58 -10.42
N ALA A 12 -9.16 4.69 -10.74
CA ALA A 12 -10.00 3.55 -11.06
C ALA A 12 -9.56 2.83 -12.34
N LYS A 13 -9.18 3.56 -13.41
CA LYS A 13 -8.62 2.98 -14.63
C LYS A 13 -7.24 2.35 -14.40
N ASP A 14 -6.43 2.98 -13.56
CA ASP A 14 -5.13 2.44 -13.17
C ASP A 14 -5.30 1.16 -12.37
N VAL A 15 -6.26 1.10 -11.44
CA VAL A 15 -6.64 -0.12 -10.69
C VAL A 15 -7.16 -1.17 -11.66
N GLU A 16 -8.08 -0.82 -12.57
CA GLU A 16 -8.64 -1.75 -13.55
C GLU A 16 -7.55 -2.37 -14.43
N GLN A 17 -6.59 -1.58 -14.91
CA GLN A 17 -5.41 -2.13 -15.60
C GLN A 17 -4.53 -3.00 -14.72
N VAL A 18 -4.40 -2.69 -13.42
CA VAL A 18 -3.60 -3.47 -12.48
C VAL A 18 -4.25 -4.83 -12.19
N VAL A 19 -5.57 -4.89 -11.98
CA VAL A 19 -6.26 -6.18 -11.80
C VAL A 19 -6.08 -7.07 -13.04
N VAL A 20 -6.11 -6.46 -14.24
CA VAL A 20 -5.90 -7.18 -15.50
C VAL A 20 -4.46 -7.68 -15.67
N ASP A 21 -3.46 -6.92 -15.19
CA ASP A 21 -2.04 -7.34 -15.18
C ASP A 21 -1.76 -8.43 -14.10
N GLU A 22 -2.63 -8.61 -13.09
CA GLU A 22 -2.44 -9.49 -11.91
C GLU A 22 -3.32 -10.75 -11.80
N ASP A 23 -4.40 -10.89 -12.58
CA ASP A 23 -5.32 -12.05 -12.51
C ASP A 23 -4.63 -13.41 -12.84
N GLU A 24 -3.31 -13.44 -13.06
CA GLU A 24 -2.50 -14.65 -13.22
C GLU A 24 -2.12 -15.35 -11.89
N ASP A 25 -2.16 -14.70 -10.73
CA ASP A 25 -1.61 -15.30 -9.49
C ASP A 25 -2.51 -16.37 -8.83
N ASN A 26 -3.84 -16.35 -9.03
CA ASN A 26 -4.71 -17.51 -8.79
C ASN A 26 -6.14 -17.30 -9.35
N PRO A 27 -6.48 -17.81 -10.55
CA PRO A 27 -7.80 -17.60 -11.16
C PRO A 27 -8.98 -18.21 -10.37
N ASN A 28 -8.70 -18.98 -9.31
CA ASN A 28 -9.72 -19.61 -8.47
C ASN A 28 -9.96 -18.91 -7.12
N TYR A 29 -9.18 -17.88 -6.77
CA TYR A 29 -9.44 -17.13 -5.53
C TYR A 29 -10.72 -16.30 -5.69
N LYS A 30 -11.65 -16.46 -4.74
CA LYS A 30 -12.85 -15.64 -4.66
C LYS A 30 -12.76 -14.79 -3.40
N PRO A 31 -12.82 -13.46 -3.51
CA PRO A 31 -12.76 -12.60 -2.34
C PRO A 31 -13.94 -12.93 -1.41
N PRO A 32 -13.73 -12.86 -0.08
CA PRO A 32 -14.79 -13.12 0.89
C PRO A 32 -15.92 -12.10 0.73
N ALA A 33 -17.14 -12.49 1.12
CA ALA A 33 -18.24 -11.53 1.16
C ALA A 33 -17.94 -10.44 2.21
N PRO A 34 -18.17 -9.15 1.89
CA PRO A 34 -17.97 -8.07 2.86
C PRO A 34 -18.89 -8.30 4.06
N LYS A 35 -18.30 -8.30 5.25
CA LYS A 35 -19.01 -8.43 6.53
C LYS A 35 -18.49 -7.36 7.48
N ALA A 36 -19.40 -6.67 8.15
CA ALA A 36 -19.05 -5.71 9.17
C ALA A 36 -18.40 -6.41 10.36
N ILE A 37 -17.46 -5.74 11.01
CA ILE A 37 -16.84 -6.25 12.24
C ILE A 37 -17.90 -6.58 13.29
N ASP A 38 -18.93 -5.74 13.43
CA ASP A 38 -20.01 -5.96 14.37
C ASP A 38 -20.75 -7.28 14.13
N ASP A 39 -21.02 -7.62 12.86
CA ASP A 39 -21.65 -8.89 12.51
C ASP A 39 -20.72 -10.06 12.84
N ILE A 40 -19.42 -9.92 12.58
CA ILE A 40 -18.41 -10.95 12.89
C ILE A 40 -18.33 -11.19 14.40
N VAL A 41 -18.33 -10.13 15.21
CA VAL A 41 -18.25 -10.21 16.68
C VAL A 41 -19.53 -10.80 17.28
N ASN A 42 -20.70 -10.43 16.74
CA ASN A 42 -21.98 -10.92 17.24
C ASN A 42 -22.30 -12.36 16.79
N GLN A 43 -21.69 -12.83 15.69
CA GLN A 43 -21.82 -14.21 15.27
C GLN A 43 -21.17 -15.15 16.31
N ASP A 44 -21.81 -16.27 16.65
CA ASP A 44 -21.25 -17.30 17.54
C ASP A 44 -20.87 -16.78 18.94
N ALA A 45 -21.62 -15.81 19.48
CA ALA A 45 -21.40 -15.25 20.81
C ALA A 45 -21.51 -16.28 21.95
N ASP A 46 -22.14 -17.43 21.69
CA ASP A 46 -22.29 -18.54 22.63
C ASP A 46 -21.03 -19.44 22.71
N ASP A 47 -20.04 -19.26 21.84
CA ASP A 47 -18.79 -20.05 21.82
C ASP A 47 -17.60 -19.23 22.36
N GLU A 48 -17.21 -19.51 23.61
CA GLU A 48 -16.09 -18.84 24.28
C GLU A 48 -14.75 -18.95 23.51
N SER A 49 -14.54 -20.01 22.74
CA SER A 49 -13.31 -20.21 21.98
C SER A 49 -13.28 -19.26 20.77
N LEU A 50 -14.41 -19.13 20.07
CA LEU A 50 -14.54 -18.21 18.95
C LEU A 50 -14.53 -16.75 19.39
N VAL A 51 -15.11 -16.43 20.56
CA VAL A 51 -15.02 -15.10 21.15
C VAL A 51 -13.55 -14.74 21.44
N LYS A 52 -12.80 -15.60 22.15
CA LYS A 52 -11.37 -15.37 22.42
C LYS A 52 -10.53 -15.27 21.14
N TYR A 53 -10.85 -16.07 20.14
CA TYR A 53 -10.18 -16.03 18.83
C TYR A 53 -10.40 -14.67 18.14
N LYS A 54 -11.65 -14.19 18.09
CA LYS A 54 -12.01 -12.88 17.52
C LYS A 54 -11.37 -11.73 18.29
N GLU A 55 -11.37 -11.79 19.63
CA GLU A 55 -10.69 -10.80 20.48
C GLU A 55 -9.18 -10.75 20.21
N THR A 56 -8.55 -11.91 20.00
CA THR A 56 -7.11 -11.98 19.71
C THR A 56 -6.78 -11.35 18.35
N LEU A 57 -7.65 -11.52 17.35
CA LEU A 57 -7.44 -10.98 16.00
C LEU A 57 -7.81 -9.51 15.85
N LEU A 58 -8.91 -9.09 16.46
CA LEU A 58 -9.46 -7.74 16.30
C LEU A 58 -9.02 -6.78 17.42
N GLY A 59 -8.42 -7.31 18.49
CA GLY A 59 -8.13 -6.56 19.71
C GLY A 59 -9.39 -6.25 20.52
N GLN A 60 -9.20 -5.93 21.80
CA GLN A 60 -10.27 -5.40 22.63
C GLN A 60 -10.59 -3.96 22.18
N GLY A 61 -11.68 -3.76 21.42
CA GLY A 61 -12.18 -2.41 21.10
C GLY A 61 -12.10 -1.97 19.65
N SER A 62 -12.21 -2.89 18.69
CA SER A 62 -12.31 -2.57 17.24
C SER A 62 -13.46 -1.64 16.84
N LYS A 63 -14.42 -1.37 17.74
CA LYS A 63 -15.62 -0.55 17.46
C LYS A 63 -15.38 0.97 17.41
N ASP A 64 -14.28 1.47 17.99
CA ASP A 64 -14.07 2.92 18.13
C ASP A 64 -12.72 3.42 17.58
N ILE A 65 -12.02 2.59 16.81
CA ILE A 65 -10.73 2.98 16.24
C ILE A 65 -10.99 3.84 15.01
N ILE A 66 -11.02 5.15 15.23
CA ILE A 66 -11.11 6.19 14.21
C ILE A 66 -9.89 7.08 14.34
N HIS A 67 -9.05 7.10 13.31
CA HIS A 67 -7.87 7.94 13.22
C HIS A 67 -8.18 9.28 12.55
N ASP A 68 -8.98 9.23 11.49
CA ASP A 68 -9.47 10.40 10.78
C ASP A 68 -10.97 10.25 10.49
N ALA A 69 -11.77 11.06 11.19
CA ALA A 69 -13.21 11.08 11.04
C ALA A 69 -13.66 11.61 9.66
N ASN A 70 -12.84 12.45 9.01
CA ASN A 70 -13.13 13.04 7.71
C ASN A 70 -12.79 12.08 6.56
N ASN A 71 -11.82 11.17 6.78
CA ASN A 71 -11.50 10.14 5.82
C ASN A 71 -12.52 9.00 5.92
N LYS A 72 -13.27 8.78 4.83
CA LYS A 72 -14.25 7.70 4.71
C LYS A 72 -13.62 6.33 4.46
N LEU A 73 -12.34 6.30 4.10
CA LEU A 73 -11.60 5.08 3.84
C LEU A 73 -11.22 4.39 5.15
N ASN A 74 -11.17 3.06 5.10
CA ASN A 74 -10.81 2.22 6.22
C ASN A 74 -9.29 2.05 6.36
N CYS A 75 -8.51 2.28 5.29
CA CYS A 75 -7.05 2.32 5.34
C CYS A 75 -6.54 3.73 5.05
N ILE A 76 -5.60 4.20 5.88
CA ILE A 76 -4.94 5.49 5.75
C ILE A 76 -3.43 5.25 5.64
N ILE A 77 -2.88 5.52 4.48
CA ILE A 77 -1.44 5.41 4.25
C ILE A 77 -0.76 6.65 4.84
N GLN A 78 0.21 6.44 5.73
CA GLN A 78 0.88 7.51 6.47
C GLN A 78 2.22 7.87 5.85
N LYS A 79 3.09 6.89 5.64
CA LYS A 79 4.42 7.13 5.06
C LYS A 79 4.96 5.91 4.34
N LEU A 80 5.80 6.16 3.34
CA LEU A 80 6.59 5.14 2.66
C LEU A 80 8.06 5.38 2.97
N SER A 81 8.77 4.33 3.34
CA SER A 81 10.19 4.40 3.68
C SER A 81 11.01 3.42 2.88
N LEU A 82 12.19 3.85 2.46
CA LEU A 82 13.15 3.05 1.73
C LEU A 82 14.27 2.66 2.68
N LEU A 83 14.38 1.36 2.96
CA LEU A 83 15.43 0.77 3.78
C LEU A 83 16.51 0.28 2.83
N VAL A 84 17.67 0.91 2.85
CA VAL A 84 18.80 0.47 2.03
C VAL A 84 19.88 -0.09 2.94
N GLU A 85 20.44 -1.25 2.56
CA GLU A 85 21.45 -1.92 3.37
C GLU A 85 22.64 -1.00 3.65
N GLY A 86 22.97 -0.82 4.93
CA GLY A 86 24.08 0.02 5.38
C GLY A 86 23.78 1.53 5.40
N ARG A 87 22.51 1.95 5.35
CA ARG A 87 22.09 3.36 5.46
C ARG A 87 20.90 3.58 6.37
N ASP A 88 20.73 4.84 6.76
CA ASP A 88 19.55 5.30 7.48
C ASP A 88 18.30 5.20 6.61
N GLU A 89 17.18 4.88 7.26
CA GLU A 89 15.85 4.82 6.64
C GLU A 89 15.47 6.21 6.11
N VAL A 90 15.20 6.30 4.81
CA VAL A 90 14.69 7.54 4.20
C VAL A 90 13.19 7.38 4.02
N SER A 91 12.40 8.35 4.44
CA SER A 91 10.93 8.27 4.40
C SER A 91 10.28 9.45 3.69
N ILE A 92 9.26 9.17 2.88
CA ILE A 92 8.31 10.13 2.35
C ILE A 92 7.05 10.07 3.20
N ASP A 93 6.63 11.24 3.68
CA ASP A 93 5.35 11.42 4.35
C ASP A 93 4.25 11.56 3.29
N LEU A 94 3.31 10.61 3.29
CA LEU A 94 2.21 10.51 2.31
C LEU A 94 0.96 11.28 2.77
N THR A 95 1.01 11.92 3.93
CA THR A 95 -0.04 12.83 4.40
C THR A 95 0.10 14.25 3.81
N LYS A 96 1.26 14.54 3.20
CA LYS A 96 1.54 15.80 2.51
C LYS A 96 0.70 15.93 1.22
N PRO A 97 0.53 17.16 0.69
CA PRO A 97 -0.07 17.36 -0.62
C PRO A 97 0.71 16.60 -1.72
N GLU A 98 -0.02 16.04 -2.68
CA GLU A 98 0.55 15.23 -3.76
C GLU A 98 1.64 15.96 -4.55
N ASP A 99 1.52 17.29 -4.71
CA ASP A 99 2.51 18.12 -5.40
C ASP A 99 3.86 18.16 -4.68
N ASP A 100 3.89 17.96 -3.36
CA ASP A 100 5.12 17.89 -2.60
C ASP A 100 5.70 16.48 -2.65
N ILE A 101 4.84 15.45 -2.55
CA ILE A 101 5.24 14.04 -2.71
C ILE A 101 5.89 13.80 -4.07
N LYS A 102 5.35 14.40 -5.14
CA LYS A 102 5.91 14.32 -6.51
C LYS A 102 7.32 14.87 -6.63
N LYS A 103 7.71 15.83 -5.77
CA LYS A 103 9.05 16.43 -5.78
C LYS A 103 10.06 15.60 -4.99
N GLU A 104 9.59 14.75 -4.08
CA GLU A 104 10.45 13.88 -3.29
C GLU A 104 11.12 12.85 -4.22
N THR A 105 12.45 12.74 -4.08
CA THR A 105 13.27 11.85 -4.88
C THR A 105 14.18 11.04 -3.97
N PHE A 106 14.00 9.72 -3.94
CA PHE A 106 14.97 8.83 -3.31
C PHE A 106 16.19 8.69 -4.19
N THR A 107 17.38 8.74 -3.62
CA THR A 107 18.63 8.41 -4.34
C THR A 107 19.16 7.09 -3.81
N ILE A 108 19.34 6.12 -4.70
CA ILE A 108 19.96 4.84 -4.38
C ILE A 108 21.19 4.59 -5.24
N LYS A 109 22.15 3.86 -4.67
CA LYS A 109 23.31 3.39 -5.42
C LYS A 109 22.93 2.17 -6.26
N GLU A 110 23.41 2.10 -7.48
CA GLU A 110 23.24 0.94 -8.35
C GLU A 110 23.72 -0.35 -7.66
N GLY A 111 22.99 -1.46 -7.84
CA GLY A 111 23.33 -2.74 -7.24
C GLY A 111 23.22 -2.81 -5.70
N CYS A 112 22.68 -1.79 -5.03
CA CYS A 112 22.39 -1.89 -3.61
C CYS A 112 21.12 -2.71 -3.36
N LYS A 113 21.05 -3.34 -2.20
CA LYS A 113 19.88 -4.06 -1.71
C LYS A 113 18.98 -3.11 -0.94
N TYR A 114 17.71 -3.00 -1.34
CA TYR A 114 16.73 -2.15 -0.69
C TYR A 114 15.43 -2.89 -0.40
N GLN A 115 14.67 -2.38 0.55
CA GLN A 115 13.31 -2.80 0.89
C GLN A 115 12.44 -1.57 1.01
N ILE A 116 11.17 -1.71 0.64
CA ILE A 116 10.16 -0.68 0.84
C ILE A 116 9.38 -1.04 2.10
N LYS A 117 9.31 -0.12 3.05
CA LYS A 117 8.47 -0.25 4.24
C LYS A 117 7.37 0.78 4.20
N ILE A 118 6.15 0.28 4.21
CA ILE A 118 4.93 1.09 4.16
C ILE A 118 4.37 1.14 5.56
N TYR A 119 3.94 2.32 5.98
CA TYR A 119 3.27 2.53 7.25
C TYR A 119 1.85 3.03 7.01
N PHE A 120 0.89 2.38 7.65
CA PHE A 120 -0.52 2.64 7.44
C PHE A 120 -1.32 2.40 8.72
N LEU A 121 -2.47 3.03 8.80
CA LEU A 121 -3.45 2.89 9.86
C LEU A 121 -4.72 2.29 9.28
N VAL A 122 -5.34 1.38 10.02
CA VAL A 122 -6.65 0.84 9.68
C VAL A 122 -7.65 1.31 10.72
N GLN A 123 -8.80 1.79 10.25
CA GLN A 123 -9.89 2.33 11.06
C GLN A 123 -11.23 1.74 10.63
N ARG A 124 -12.21 1.75 11.55
CA ARG A 124 -13.61 1.33 11.35
C ARG A 124 -13.81 -0.16 11.03
N GLU A 125 -13.34 -0.63 9.88
CA GLU A 125 -13.60 -1.97 9.36
C GLU A 125 -12.32 -2.71 8.98
N ILE A 126 -12.42 -4.03 8.80
CA ILE A 126 -11.31 -4.86 8.33
C ILE A 126 -11.07 -4.56 6.85
N VAL A 127 -9.80 -4.37 6.50
CA VAL A 127 -9.36 -4.26 5.11
C VAL A 127 -8.84 -5.63 4.69
N THR A 128 -9.56 -6.32 3.81
CA THR A 128 -9.21 -7.67 3.38
C THR A 128 -8.39 -7.66 2.09
N GLY A 129 -7.25 -8.36 2.10
CA GLY A 129 -6.42 -8.48 0.90
C GLY A 129 -5.84 -7.14 0.43
N LEU A 130 -5.34 -6.32 1.37
CA LEU A 130 -4.60 -5.10 1.04
C LEU A 130 -3.40 -5.45 0.16
N ARG A 131 -3.27 -4.74 -0.96
CA ARG A 131 -2.20 -4.91 -1.94
C ARG A 131 -1.51 -3.58 -2.18
N TYR A 132 -0.19 -3.66 -2.26
CA TYR A 132 0.65 -2.58 -2.74
C TYR A 132 1.03 -2.87 -4.18
N HIS A 133 0.79 -1.92 -5.08
CA HIS A 133 1.22 -2.01 -6.46
C HIS A 133 2.05 -0.80 -6.84
N HIS A 134 3.10 -1.01 -7.64
CA HIS A 134 3.79 0.08 -8.29
C HIS A 134 4.06 -0.19 -9.77
N LYS A 135 4.14 0.89 -10.55
CA LYS A 135 4.57 0.90 -11.95
C LYS A 135 5.80 1.77 -12.05
N VAL A 136 6.89 1.23 -12.58
CA VAL A 136 8.16 1.96 -12.75
C VAL A 136 8.25 2.43 -14.20
N PHE A 137 8.45 3.74 -14.37
CA PHE A 137 8.59 4.39 -15.67
C PHE A 137 9.95 5.03 -15.81
N ARG A 138 10.52 4.91 -17.02
CA ARG A 138 11.75 5.59 -17.39
C ARG A 138 11.55 6.32 -18.70
N LYS A 139 11.77 7.64 -18.70
CA LYS A 139 11.53 8.52 -19.86
C LYS A 139 10.13 8.33 -20.48
N GLY A 140 9.12 8.11 -19.63
CA GLY A 140 7.72 7.91 -20.04
C GLY A 140 7.37 6.48 -20.47
N ILE A 141 8.33 5.55 -20.56
CA ILE A 141 8.10 4.14 -20.91
C ILE A 141 8.00 3.31 -19.63
N ARG A 142 6.97 2.46 -19.51
CA ARG A 142 6.89 1.47 -18.41
C ARG A 142 8.01 0.46 -18.58
N VAL A 143 8.89 0.36 -17.59
CA VAL A 143 10.05 -0.55 -17.58
C VAL A 143 9.90 -1.69 -16.59
N ASP A 144 9.05 -1.52 -15.56
CA ASP A 144 8.80 -2.54 -14.56
C ASP A 144 7.42 -2.32 -13.91
N SER A 145 6.89 -3.36 -13.28
CA SER A 145 5.66 -3.33 -12.48
C SER A 145 5.77 -4.41 -11.41
N MET A 146 5.43 -4.07 -10.17
CA MET A 146 5.37 -5.04 -9.09
C MET A 146 4.05 -4.87 -8.35
N SER A 147 3.50 -6.00 -7.95
CA SER A 147 2.43 -6.04 -6.98
C SER A 147 2.79 -6.95 -5.82
N GLN A 148 2.36 -6.58 -4.63
CA GLN A 148 2.62 -7.33 -3.43
C GLN A 148 1.40 -7.37 -2.52
N MET A 149 0.88 -8.58 -2.30
CA MET A 149 -0.15 -8.84 -1.31
C MET A 149 0.42 -8.65 0.10
N MET A 150 -0.15 -7.71 0.82
CA MET A 150 0.21 -7.41 2.20
C MET A 150 -0.62 -8.23 3.18
N GLY A 151 -1.84 -8.61 2.79
CA GLY A 151 -2.76 -9.41 3.60
C GLY A 151 -3.94 -8.62 4.14
N SER A 152 -4.63 -9.19 5.13
CA SER A 152 -5.82 -8.57 5.75
C SER A 152 -5.46 -7.92 7.07
N TYR A 153 -5.93 -6.70 7.29
CA TYR A 153 -5.62 -5.90 8.46
C TYR A 153 -6.90 -5.41 9.14
N GLY A 154 -7.01 -5.64 10.44
CA GLY A 154 -8.10 -5.09 11.26
C GLY A 154 -7.79 -3.67 11.75
N PRO A 155 -8.80 -2.93 12.23
CA PRO A 155 -8.60 -1.64 12.87
C PRO A 155 -7.66 -1.74 14.06
N LYS A 156 -6.65 -0.87 14.12
CA LYS A 156 -5.69 -0.85 15.22
C LYS A 156 -5.28 0.58 15.54
N GLN A 157 -5.14 0.90 16.84
CA GLN A 157 -4.74 2.23 17.28
C GLN A 157 -3.26 2.52 17.01
N GLU A 158 -2.44 1.48 16.93
CA GLU A 158 -1.01 1.58 16.61
C GLU A 158 -0.76 1.61 15.10
N LEU A 159 0.28 2.33 14.70
CA LEU A 159 0.77 2.36 13.32
C LEU A 159 1.23 0.96 12.88
N GLN A 160 0.58 0.44 11.85
CA GLN A 160 0.96 -0.83 11.25
C GLN A 160 2.00 -0.59 10.16
N SER A 161 2.86 -1.58 9.93
CA SER A 161 3.85 -1.50 8.88
C SER A 161 4.02 -2.82 8.15
N PHE A 162 4.25 -2.73 6.85
CA PHE A 162 4.57 -3.86 6.00
C PHE A 162 5.90 -3.59 5.29
N THR A 163 6.77 -4.59 5.24
CA THR A 163 8.06 -4.49 4.54
C THR A 163 8.05 -5.44 3.36
N THR A 164 8.38 -4.93 2.17
CA THR A 164 8.47 -5.73 0.95
C THR A 164 9.61 -6.74 1.01
N GLN A 165 9.63 -7.65 0.04
CA GLN A 165 10.81 -8.48 -0.16
C GLN A 165 12.02 -7.60 -0.51
N GLN A 166 13.21 -8.14 -0.28
CA GLN A 166 14.44 -7.44 -0.60
C GLN A 166 14.66 -7.43 -2.11
N GLU A 167 14.87 -6.24 -2.65
CA GLU A 167 15.10 -6.00 -4.07
C GLU A 167 16.54 -5.51 -4.32
N ASP A 168 17.05 -5.81 -5.50
CA ASP A 168 18.36 -5.35 -5.96
C ASP A 168 18.17 -4.17 -6.93
N ALA A 169 18.78 -3.02 -6.60
CA ALA A 169 18.76 -1.85 -7.47
C ALA A 169 19.40 -2.16 -8.83
N PRO A 170 18.79 -1.69 -9.94
CA PRO A 170 19.33 -1.99 -11.26
C PRO A 170 20.74 -1.43 -11.40
N SER A 171 21.60 -2.16 -12.11
CA SER A 171 23.01 -1.81 -12.25
C SER A 171 23.46 -1.66 -13.70
N GLY A 172 24.53 -0.89 -13.90
CA GLY A 172 25.13 -0.66 -15.19
C GLY A 172 24.82 0.72 -15.77
N MET A 173 25.73 1.20 -16.61
CA MET A 173 25.69 2.58 -17.15
C MET A 173 24.38 2.91 -17.86
N ILE A 174 23.74 1.92 -18.49
CA ILE A 174 22.46 2.08 -19.18
C ILE A 174 21.31 2.19 -18.18
N MET A 175 21.35 1.55 -17.01
CA MET A 175 20.25 1.56 -16.04
C MET A 175 20.34 2.68 -15.00
N ARG A 176 21.39 3.52 -15.03
CA ARG A 176 21.44 4.71 -14.19
C ARG A 176 20.49 5.80 -14.68
N GLY A 177 20.01 6.62 -13.76
CA GLY A 177 19.18 7.79 -14.04
C GLY A 177 17.90 7.81 -13.22
N ASP A 178 16.98 8.67 -13.66
CA ASP A 178 15.73 8.93 -12.95
C ASP A 178 14.62 8.01 -13.42
N TYR A 179 13.95 7.44 -12.43
CA TYR A 179 12.78 6.60 -12.56
C TYR A 179 11.60 7.30 -11.90
N LYS A 180 10.49 7.32 -12.60
CA LYS A 180 9.21 7.77 -12.05
C LYS A 180 8.42 6.56 -11.63
N ILE A 181 8.04 6.48 -10.37
CA ILE A 181 7.30 5.37 -9.82
C ILE A 181 5.89 5.86 -9.48
N LYS A 182 4.88 5.17 -10.02
CA LYS A 182 3.48 5.37 -9.64
C LYS A 182 3.10 4.25 -8.69
N SER A 183 2.73 4.58 -7.48
CA SER A 183 2.36 3.62 -6.44
C SER A 183 0.89 3.75 -6.10
N SER A 184 0.23 2.63 -5.85
CA SER A 184 -1.18 2.58 -5.48
C SER A 184 -1.46 1.48 -4.45
N PHE A 185 -2.43 1.73 -3.56
CA PHE A 185 -2.99 0.72 -2.66
C PHE A 185 -4.44 0.43 -3.02
N TYR A 186 -4.76 -0.85 -3.09
CA TYR A 186 -6.12 -1.33 -3.23
C TYR A 186 -6.33 -2.61 -2.41
N ASP A 187 -7.58 -3.01 -2.26
CA ASP A 187 -7.96 -4.27 -1.62
C ASP A 187 -8.73 -5.19 -2.58
N ASP A 188 -9.10 -6.36 -2.07
CA ASP A 188 -9.90 -7.34 -2.80
C ASP A 188 -11.33 -6.83 -3.13
N ASP A 189 -11.83 -5.83 -2.40
CA ASP A 189 -13.10 -5.15 -2.65
C ASP A 189 -12.99 -4.03 -3.72
N LYS A 190 -11.81 -3.88 -4.33
CA LYS A 190 -11.48 -2.86 -5.34
C LYS A 190 -11.55 -1.42 -4.83
N ASN A 191 -11.49 -1.21 -3.51
CA ASN A 191 -11.34 0.11 -2.94
C ASN A 191 -9.93 0.60 -3.18
N THR A 192 -9.78 1.85 -3.64
CA THR A 192 -8.46 2.50 -3.76
C THR A 192 -8.22 3.38 -2.55
N TYR A 193 -7.13 3.12 -1.82
CA TYR A 193 -6.82 3.84 -0.58
C TYR A 193 -5.89 5.02 -0.80
N ALA A 194 -4.90 4.86 -1.67
CA ALA A 194 -3.98 5.92 -2.05
C ALA A 194 -3.42 5.63 -3.43
N SER A 195 -3.11 6.70 -4.17
CA SER A 195 -2.35 6.66 -5.41
C SER A 195 -1.47 7.90 -5.44
N TRP A 196 -0.16 7.72 -5.64
CA TRP A 196 0.79 8.83 -5.69
C TRP A 196 1.94 8.52 -6.63
N GLU A 197 2.64 9.58 -7.05
CA GLU A 197 3.84 9.49 -7.87
C GLU A 197 5.05 9.98 -7.07
N TRP A 198 6.17 9.27 -7.19
CA TRP A 198 7.45 9.62 -6.56
C TRP A 198 8.61 9.28 -7.48
N HIS A 199 9.79 9.81 -7.19
CA HIS A 199 10.97 9.65 -8.04
C HIS A 199 12.06 8.83 -7.35
N LEU A 200 12.74 8.01 -8.13
CA LEU A 200 13.90 7.22 -7.72
C LEU A 200 15.07 7.50 -8.66
N ALA A 201 16.15 8.04 -8.13
CA ALA A 201 17.39 8.28 -8.86
C ALA A 201 18.39 7.16 -8.56
N VAL A 202 18.72 6.37 -9.58
CA VAL A 202 19.75 5.32 -9.49
C VAL A 202 21.09 5.91 -9.96
N LYS A 203 22.06 6.00 -9.04
CA LYS A 203 23.38 6.60 -9.30
C LYS A 203 24.50 5.59 -9.11
N LYS A 204 25.66 5.87 -9.72
CA LYS A 204 26.88 5.05 -9.55
C LYS A 204 27.37 5.07 -8.10
N ASP A 205 27.34 6.27 -7.54
CA ASP A 205 27.75 6.60 -6.19
C ASP A 205 26.58 7.34 -5.53
N TRP A 206 26.61 7.38 -4.21
CA TRP A 206 25.53 7.93 -3.42
C TRP A 206 25.39 9.45 -3.51
#